data_AF-A0A059XCZ7-F1
#
_entry.id   AF-A0A059XCZ7-F1
#
_cell.length_a   1.000
_cell.length_b   1.000
_cell.length_c   1.000
_cell.angle_alpha   90.00
_cell.angle_beta   90.00
_cell.angle_gamma   90.00
#
_symmetry.space_group_name_H-M   'P 1'
#
loop_
_entity.id
_entity.type
_entity.pdbx_description
1 polymer ?
#
loop_
_entity_poly.entity_id
_entity_poly.type
_entity_poly.pdbx_seq_one_letter_code
_entity_poly.pdbx_strand_id
1 'polypeptide(L)'
;MKSAIIVALLAAAAGAAIPSLPALGDTIVLKDGRTLSGSMSRQGNEMVVRTDGGETVRTTPEQVVRVTLTSNLTPAQSAEAEWTRTAQQIKKANDLATVIILHQKFLEKYPNQEISANVQTSLGEYQKLVQQKAVKFR
;
A
#
# COMPACT_ATOMS: atom_id res chain seq x y z
N MET A 1 12.18 -14.65 -49.41
CA MET A 1 13.54 -14.58 -48.84
C MET A 1 13.80 -13.15 -48.36
N LYS A 2 14.55 -12.98 -47.24
CA LYS A 2 14.81 -11.78 -46.41
C LYS A 2 13.90 -11.72 -45.18
N SER A 3 14.28 -12.30 -44.03
CA SER A 3 15.32 -11.90 -43.05
C SER A 3 14.91 -10.70 -42.19
N ALA A 4 14.69 -10.92 -40.89
CA ALA A 4 15.57 -10.44 -39.81
C ALA A 4 14.88 -10.61 -38.44
N ILE A 5 15.39 -11.57 -37.67
CA ILE A 5 15.22 -11.66 -36.22
C ILE A 5 16.04 -10.51 -35.63
N ILE A 6 15.40 -9.60 -34.88
CA ILE A 6 16.09 -8.63 -34.03
C ILE A 6 15.75 -8.98 -32.59
N VAL A 7 16.70 -9.65 -31.95
CA VAL A 7 16.89 -9.63 -30.50
C VAL A 7 17.56 -8.30 -30.17
N ALA A 8 16.88 -7.45 -29.41
CA ALA A 8 17.49 -6.28 -28.78
C ALA A 8 17.49 -6.50 -27.27
N LEU A 9 18.70 -6.78 -26.77
CA LEU A 9 19.11 -6.81 -25.39
C LEU A 9 19.46 -5.37 -24.94
N LEU A 10 19.32 -5.10 -23.63
CA LEU A 10 19.89 -3.99 -22.86
C LEU A 10 19.23 -2.59 -22.98
N ALA A 11 18.73 -2.06 -21.86
CA ALA A 11 19.43 -1.05 -21.05
C ALA A 11 18.50 -0.39 -20.02
N ALA A 12 19.08 -0.09 -18.87
CA ALA A 12 18.48 0.58 -17.73
C ALA A 12 18.02 2.02 -18.04
N ALA A 13 16.90 2.43 -17.44
CA ALA A 13 16.58 3.80 -17.09
C ALA A 13 15.88 3.73 -15.73
N ALA A 14 16.55 4.04 -14.62
CA ALA A 14 16.72 5.40 -14.13
C ALA A 14 15.37 6.12 -14.00
N GLY A 15 14.84 6.15 -12.77
CA GLY A 15 13.96 7.21 -12.28
C GLY A 15 12.84 7.66 -13.21
N ALA A 16 11.95 6.75 -13.60
CA ALA A 16 10.63 7.18 -14.03
C ALA A 16 9.89 7.69 -12.79
N ALA A 17 9.99 9.00 -12.55
CA ALA A 17 9.03 9.70 -11.70
C ALA A 17 7.65 9.43 -12.29
N ILE A 18 6.93 8.50 -11.66
CA ILE A 18 5.56 8.17 -12.01
C ILE A 18 4.80 9.50 -11.91
N PRO A 19 4.11 9.98 -12.97
CA PRO A 19 3.21 11.11 -12.80
C PRO A 19 2.20 10.69 -11.74
N SER A 20 2.25 11.35 -10.58
CA SER A 20 1.28 11.15 -9.51
C SER A 20 -0.06 11.60 -10.06
N LEU A 21 -0.82 10.65 -10.61
CA LEU A 21 -2.24 10.83 -10.88
C LEU A 21 -2.86 11.39 -9.60
N PRO A 22 -3.77 12.38 -9.69
CA PRO A 22 -4.49 12.85 -8.52
C PRO A 22 -5.13 11.62 -7.90
N ALA A 23 -4.71 11.27 -6.69
CA ALA A 23 -5.38 10.26 -5.90
C ALA A 23 -6.83 10.74 -5.81
N LEU A 24 -7.75 10.05 -6.50
CA LEU A 24 -9.17 10.35 -6.37
C LEU A 24 -9.52 10.07 -4.92
N GLY A 25 -9.72 11.14 -4.15
CA GLY A 25 -9.94 11.03 -2.72
C GLY A 25 -11.27 10.36 -2.39
N ASP A 26 -11.36 9.89 -1.15
CA ASP A 26 -12.61 9.49 -0.55
C ASP A 26 -13.59 10.67 -0.58
N THR A 27 -14.85 10.39 -0.89
CA THR A 27 -15.91 11.40 -0.82
C THR A 27 -16.44 11.45 0.61
N ILE A 28 -16.14 12.50 1.34
CA ILE A 28 -16.51 12.72 2.74
C ILE A 28 -17.65 13.74 2.79
N VAL A 29 -18.82 13.29 3.22
CA VAL A 29 -20.00 14.14 3.42
C VAL A 29 -20.06 14.55 4.88
N LEU A 30 -20.02 15.85 5.10
CA LEU A 30 -20.16 16.49 6.41
C LEU A 30 -21.63 16.84 6.70
N LYS A 31 -21.94 17.00 7.98
CA LYS A 31 -23.30 17.29 8.48
C LYS A 31 -23.81 18.67 8.08
N ASP A 32 -22.90 19.57 7.76
CA ASP A 32 -23.19 20.89 7.20
C ASP A 32 -23.51 20.86 5.68
N GLY A 33 -23.54 19.67 5.07
CA GLY A 33 -23.82 19.49 3.65
C GLY A 33 -22.59 19.62 2.74
N ARG A 34 -21.40 19.92 3.27
CA ARG A 34 -20.17 19.95 2.47
C ARG A 34 -19.77 18.53 2.06
N THR A 35 -19.43 18.39 0.79
CA THR A 35 -18.85 17.16 0.25
C THR A 35 -17.39 17.44 -0.11
N LEU A 36 -16.47 16.76 0.57
CA LEU A 36 -15.03 16.90 0.38
C LEU A 36 -14.50 15.65 -0.32
N SER A 37 -13.76 15.81 -1.40
CA SER A 37 -13.03 14.70 -2.04
C SER A 37 -11.58 14.76 -1.57
N GLY A 38 -11.12 13.72 -0.87
CA GLY A 38 -9.78 13.72 -0.30
C GLY A 38 -9.44 12.50 0.55
N SER A 39 -8.27 12.53 1.18
CA SER A 39 -7.91 11.54 2.21
C SER A 39 -8.34 12.04 3.58
N MET A 40 -8.97 11.18 4.39
CA MET A 40 -9.32 11.50 5.78
C MET A 40 -8.46 10.71 6.76
N SER A 41 -7.89 11.39 7.74
CA SER A 41 -7.08 10.80 8.82
C SER A 41 -7.58 11.26 10.17
N ARG A 42 -7.64 10.36 11.15
CA ARG A 42 -8.02 10.71 12.52
C ARG A 42 -6.78 11.05 13.35
N GLN A 43 -6.73 12.25 13.91
CA GLN A 43 -5.73 12.69 14.88
C GLN A 43 -6.41 12.91 16.23
N GLY A 44 -6.42 11.87 17.08
CA GLY A 44 -7.10 11.91 18.37
C GLY A 44 -8.61 12.06 18.25
N ASN A 45 -9.13 13.23 18.65
CA ASN A 45 -10.55 13.58 18.52
C ASN A 45 -10.87 14.45 17.30
N GLU A 46 -9.87 14.72 16.45
CA GLU A 46 -10.02 15.51 15.22
C GLU A 46 -9.91 14.60 14.00
N MET A 47 -10.73 14.86 12.99
CA MET A 47 -10.65 14.27 11.66
C MET A 47 -10.01 15.31 10.74
N VAL A 48 -8.86 14.98 10.17
CA VAL A 48 -8.12 15.80 9.23
C VAL A 48 -8.39 15.28 7.82
N VAL A 49 -9.11 16.05 7.03
CA VAL A 49 -9.38 15.77 5.62
C VAL A 49 -8.40 16.58 4.78
N ARG A 50 -7.56 15.91 3.98
CA ARG A 50 -6.76 16.55 2.94
C ARG A 50 -7.48 16.37 1.62
N THR A 51 -8.02 17.45 1.07
CA THR A 51 -8.73 17.43 -0.19
C THR A 51 -7.77 17.26 -1.37
N ASP A 52 -8.29 16.79 -2.49
CA ASP A 52 -7.52 16.63 -3.74
C ASP A 52 -7.04 17.99 -4.29
N GLY A 53 -7.68 19.09 -3.86
CA GLY A 53 -7.25 20.47 -4.14
C GLY A 53 -6.09 20.95 -3.26
N GLY A 54 -5.56 20.11 -2.36
CA GLY A 54 -4.49 20.45 -1.43
C GLY A 54 -4.95 21.20 -0.17
N GLU A 55 -6.26 21.40 0.00
CA GLU A 55 -6.83 22.04 1.20
C GLU A 55 -6.87 21.04 2.35
N THR A 56 -6.51 21.48 3.55
CA THR A 56 -6.66 20.66 4.76
C THR A 56 -7.85 21.17 5.57
N VAL A 57 -8.93 20.39 5.60
CA VAL A 57 -10.11 20.66 6.41
C VAL A 57 -10.04 19.85 7.70
N ARG A 58 -10.13 20.54 8.82
CA ARG A 58 -10.23 19.92 10.14
C ARG A 58 -11.69 19.86 10.57
N THR A 59 -12.13 18.70 10.99
CA THR A 59 -13.51 18.46 11.43
C THR A 59 -13.54 17.48 12.61
N THR A 60 -14.68 17.27 13.24
CA THR A 60 -14.84 16.29 14.32
C THR A 60 -15.55 15.03 13.81
N PRO A 61 -15.38 13.87 14.47
CA PRO A 61 -16.04 12.63 14.07
C PRO A 61 -17.57 12.75 14.00
N GLU A 62 -18.16 13.58 14.87
CA GLU A 62 -19.61 13.81 14.94
C GLU A 62 -20.16 14.60 13.74
N GLN A 63 -19.29 15.31 13.04
CA GLN A 63 -19.63 16.10 11.86
C GLN A 63 -19.52 15.28 10.58
N VAL A 64 -18.94 14.08 10.61
CA VAL A 64 -18.83 13.19 9.45
C VAL A 64 -20.11 12.35 9.36
N VAL A 65 -20.93 12.60 8.34
CA VAL A 65 -22.18 11.86 8.11
C VAL A 65 -21.91 10.57 7.36
N ARG A 66 -21.11 10.65 6.29
CA ARG A 66 -20.82 9.52 5.41
C ARG A 66 -19.44 9.68 4.82
N VAL A 67 -18.72 8.57 4.74
CA VAL A 67 -17.51 8.47 3.93
C VAL A 67 -17.77 7.43 2.87
N THR A 68 -17.81 7.87 1.62
CA THR A 68 -17.83 6.99 0.47
C THR A 68 -16.39 6.85 0.01
N LEU A 69 -15.78 5.69 0.27
CA LEU A 69 -14.49 5.38 -0.32
C LEU A 69 -14.69 5.31 -1.83
N THR A 70 -14.10 6.25 -2.56
CA THR A 70 -14.02 6.16 -4.02
C THR A 70 -12.91 5.18 -4.34
N SER A 71 -13.13 3.90 -4.07
CA SER A 71 -12.13 2.84 -4.30
C SER A 71 -12.03 2.51 -5.79
N ASN A 72 -11.59 3.47 -6.60
CA ASN A 72 -10.98 3.23 -7.91
C ASN A 72 -9.49 2.92 -7.75
N LEU A 73 -9.09 2.37 -6.60
CA LEU A 73 -7.74 1.87 -6.42
C LEU A 73 -7.57 0.70 -7.38
N THR A 74 -6.56 0.79 -8.23
CA THR A 74 -6.16 -0.36 -9.02
C THR A 74 -5.78 -1.52 -8.08
N PRO A 75 -5.86 -2.78 -8.52
CA PRO A 75 -5.38 -3.91 -7.73
C PRO A 75 -3.94 -3.72 -7.22
N ALA A 76 -3.09 -3.06 -8.02
CA ALA A 76 -1.72 -2.71 -7.66
C ALA A 76 -1.66 -1.69 -6.51
N GLN A 77 -2.42 -0.59 -6.59
CA GLN A 77 -2.46 0.43 -5.52
C GLN A 77 -3.05 -0.14 -4.22
N SER A 78 -4.03 -1.02 -4.33
CA SER A 78 -4.61 -1.72 -3.18
C SER A 78 -3.58 -2.62 -2.50
N ALA A 79 -2.80 -3.35 -3.29
CA ALA A 79 -1.72 -4.20 -2.79
C ALA A 79 -0.61 -3.39 -2.13
N GLU A 80 -0.21 -2.26 -2.72
CA GLU A 80 0.81 -1.38 -2.14
C GLU A 80 0.36 -0.75 -0.81
N ALA A 81 -0.90 -0.28 -0.75
CA ALA A 81 -1.47 0.24 0.49
C ALA A 81 -1.56 -0.85 1.58
N GLU A 82 -1.95 -2.08 1.22
CA GLU A 82 -1.98 -3.19 2.16
C GLU A 82 -0.58 -3.55 2.64
N TRP A 83 0.38 -3.69 1.72
CA TRP A 83 1.76 -4.02 2.08
C TRP A 83 2.36 -2.96 3.01
N THR A 84 2.06 -1.69 2.77
CA THR A 84 2.50 -0.59 3.66
C THR A 84 2.01 -0.80 5.09
N ARG A 85 0.75 -1.23 5.28
CA ARG A 85 0.20 -1.55 6.61
C ARG A 85 0.86 -2.79 7.20
N THR A 86 1.01 -3.85 6.41
CA THR A 86 1.63 -5.11 6.83
C THR A 86 3.10 -4.90 7.23
N ALA A 87 3.85 -4.08 6.51
CA ALA A 87 5.23 -3.72 6.83
C ALA A 87 5.36 -3.03 8.19
N GLN A 88 4.39 -2.20 8.57
CA GLN A 88 4.35 -1.59 9.91
C GLN A 88 4.06 -2.61 11.01
N GLN A 89 3.25 -3.64 10.72
CA GLN A 89 3.03 -4.76 11.65
C GLN A 89 4.29 -5.62 11.79
N ILE A 90 4.97 -5.92 10.67
CA ILE A 90 6.23 -6.67 10.65
C ILE A 90 7.30 -5.96 11.49
N LYS A 91 7.43 -4.62 11.36
CA LYS A 91 8.39 -3.83 12.18
C LYS A 91 8.15 -3.93 13.68
N LYS A 92 6.91 -4.20 14.09
CA LYS A 92 6.50 -4.35 15.50
C LYS A 92 6.44 -5.82 15.94
N ALA A 93 6.64 -6.77 15.03
CA ALA A 93 6.60 -8.18 15.34
C ALA A 93 7.87 -8.58 16.09
N ASN A 94 7.69 -9.33 17.18
CA ASN A 94 8.79 -9.77 18.04
C ASN A 94 9.21 -11.22 17.77
N ASP A 95 8.64 -11.88 16.75
CA ASP A 95 8.95 -13.26 16.42
C ASP A 95 8.84 -13.52 14.91
N LEU A 96 9.64 -14.48 14.41
CA LEU A 96 9.74 -14.78 12.98
C LEU A 96 8.47 -15.40 12.43
N ALA A 97 7.77 -16.17 13.25
CA ALA A 97 6.58 -16.87 12.82
C ALA A 97 5.50 -15.84 12.44
N THR A 98 5.32 -14.80 13.25
CA THR A 98 4.45 -13.66 12.95
C THR A 98 4.87 -12.94 11.68
N VAL A 99 6.17 -12.67 11.49
CA VAL A 99 6.67 -12.05 10.25
C VAL A 99 6.34 -12.90 9.02
N ILE A 100 6.58 -14.21 9.09
CA ILE A 100 6.26 -15.17 8.01
C ILE A 100 4.75 -15.21 7.73
N ILE A 101 3.91 -15.30 8.76
CA ILE A 101 2.45 -15.32 8.63
C ILE A 101 1.95 -14.04 7.93
N LEU A 102 2.50 -12.87 8.29
CA LEU A 102 2.13 -11.60 7.67
C LEU A 102 2.49 -11.54 6.19
N HIS A 103 3.64 -12.10 5.79
CA HIS A 103 4.03 -12.22 4.39
C HIS A 103 3.11 -13.19 3.63
N GLN A 104 2.81 -14.35 4.21
CA GLN A 104 1.92 -15.35 3.60
C GLN A 104 0.52 -14.79 3.36
N LYS A 105 -0.07 -14.15 4.38
CA LYS A 105 -1.40 -13.51 4.27
C LYS A 105 -1.44 -12.45 3.17
N PHE A 106 -0.36 -11.69 3.00
CA PHE A 106 -0.27 -10.72 1.92
C PHE A 106 -0.30 -11.41 0.54
N LEU A 107 0.52 -12.45 0.37
CA LEU A 107 0.63 -13.19 -0.90
C LEU A 107 -0.62 -14.00 -1.24
N GLU A 108 -1.36 -14.49 -0.25
CA GLU A 108 -2.66 -15.13 -0.46
C GLU A 108 -3.69 -14.15 -1.04
N LYS A 109 -3.67 -12.90 -0.54
CA LYS A 109 -4.60 -11.86 -0.96
C LYS A 109 -4.19 -11.18 -2.28
N TYR A 110 -2.89 -11.05 -2.51
CA TYR A 110 -2.29 -10.38 -3.66
C TYR A 110 -1.20 -11.27 -4.30
N PRO A 111 -1.57 -12.40 -4.95
CA PRO A 111 -0.56 -13.32 -5.49
C PRO A 111 0.15 -12.81 -6.75
N ASN A 112 -0.54 -11.99 -7.55
CA ASN A 112 -0.10 -11.59 -8.90
C ASN A 112 0.08 -10.07 -9.03
N GLN A 113 0.61 -9.43 -7.99
CA GLN A 113 0.95 -8.01 -8.01
C GLN A 113 2.46 -7.83 -8.17
N GLU A 114 2.90 -6.72 -8.73
CA GLU A 114 4.33 -6.40 -8.92
C GLU A 114 5.12 -6.53 -7.60
N ILE A 115 4.52 -6.07 -6.49
CA ILE A 115 5.12 -6.16 -5.16
C ILE A 115 5.23 -7.59 -4.61
N SER A 116 4.43 -8.53 -5.11
CA SER A 116 4.38 -9.92 -4.61
C SER A 116 5.69 -10.66 -4.84
N ALA A 117 6.42 -10.37 -5.92
CA ALA A 117 7.72 -10.98 -6.20
C ALA A 117 8.75 -10.62 -5.10
N ASN A 118 8.75 -9.37 -4.65
CA ASN A 118 9.60 -8.92 -3.56
C ASN A 118 9.19 -9.56 -2.24
N VAL A 119 7.88 -9.65 -1.96
CA VAL A 119 7.36 -10.28 -0.74
C VAL A 119 7.63 -11.79 -0.71
N GLN A 120 7.57 -12.48 -1.86
CA GLN A 120 7.97 -13.89 -1.98
C GLN A 120 9.46 -14.08 -1.70
N THR A 121 10.29 -13.18 -2.20
CA THR A 121 11.74 -13.22 -1.98
C THR A 121 12.07 -13.08 -0.50
N SER A 122 11.52 -12.06 0.17
CA SER A 122 11.73 -11.86 1.62
C SER A 122 11.15 -12.99 2.47
N LEU A 123 9.98 -13.53 2.10
CA LEU A 123 9.42 -14.72 2.74
C LEU A 123 10.39 -15.91 2.67
N GLY A 124 11.00 -16.14 1.50
CA GLY A 124 12.00 -17.19 1.31
C GLY A 124 13.24 -17.01 2.20
N GLU A 125 13.70 -15.77 2.40
CA GLU A 125 14.80 -15.48 3.33
C GLU A 125 14.43 -15.79 4.77
N TYR A 126 13.24 -15.37 5.23
CA TYR A 126 12.78 -15.67 6.59
C TYR A 126 12.58 -17.18 6.82
N GLN A 127 12.09 -17.92 5.83
CA GLN A 127 11.98 -19.37 5.91
C GLN A 127 13.35 -20.06 6.02
N LYS A 128 14.35 -19.59 5.27
CA LYS A 128 15.73 -20.09 5.42
C LYS A 128 16.29 -19.84 6.82
N LEU A 129 16.03 -18.65 7.37
CA LEU A 129 16.47 -18.29 8.72
C LEU A 129 15.86 -19.18 9.81
N VAL A 130 14.59 -19.60 9.65
CA VAL A 130 13.96 -20.62 10.50
C VAL A 130 14.72 -21.94 10.40
N GLN A 131 14.97 -22.43 9.19
CA GLN A 131 15.67 -23.71 8.94
C GLN A 131 17.07 -23.72 9.54
N GLN A 132 17.78 -22.59 9.48
CA GLN A 132 19.13 -22.44 10.00
C GLN A 132 19.17 -22.24 11.52
N LYS A 133 18.02 -22.16 12.21
CA LYS A 133 17.91 -21.71 13.62
C LYS A 133 18.66 -20.40 13.88
N ALA A 134 18.79 -19.57 12.84
CA ALA A 134 19.70 -18.43 12.82
C ALA A 134 19.11 -17.17 13.46
N VAL A 135 17.94 -17.25 14.09
CA VAL A 135 17.26 -16.08 14.64
C VAL A 135 17.03 -16.22 16.14
N LYS A 136 17.75 -15.39 16.90
CA LYS A 136 17.44 -15.09 18.29
C LYS A 136 16.58 -13.82 18.30
N PHE A 137 15.29 -13.99 18.53
CA PHE A 137 14.44 -12.87 18.96
C PHE A 137 14.85 -12.50 20.37
N ARG A 138 14.95 -11.20 20.62
CA ARG A 138 15.37 -10.63 21.92
C ARG A 138 14.13 -10.34 22.74
#